data_AF-A0A8S3PTF5-F1
#
_entry.id   AF-A0A8S3PTF5-F1
#
_cell.length_a   1.000
_cell.length_b   1.000
_cell.length_c   1.000
_cell.angle_alpha   90.00
_cell.angle_beta   90.00
_cell.angle_gamma   90.00
#
_symmetry.space_group_name_H-M   'P 1'
#
loop_
_entity.id
_entity.type
_entity.pdbx_description
1 polymer ?
#
loop_
_entity_poly.entity_id
_entity_poly.type
_entity_poly.pdbx_seq_one_letter_code
_entity_poly.pdbx_strand_id
1 'polypeptide(L)'
;MSLALPLPLLTEHTRPLLTEHTRLTPYLDALQTQDQDAFQTQDRNALQKQVSGGGVVIYQTTNTLYQSDILNILCDQLQDESRISDIPPMKPRANELYLIRSEHEDDWKCDQYQWINYGNSSVTMGNKILKKKFYKIKLPGMKTNNAKTKKRPVGSLDFKRTAYYFEDNKTLVLVYYEGDETVYVPTHHGNSKKTASEFARTAPSVLRRIENALQSGDKTTMDIYRESVCDLAVPGTHQGILNVRNVKQVENIVRKVNEDKRISKDDVYNLVLLAYHLEGLIHEVTVFPDLTSIIALSDMISIVNQLLDVNTTDDIPFVFFYDTTFKLASLFPKLNKKAIPFVTDREPGLVNAIKKNFSNCDVVMCWNHLINDFKFNLQKMGAGSDNIAVYVSNVRELLRSSSEQGYEERKKLLLSKWSQGVYSYFMKVEKDILKHCGKWIIEKYPNLYDPFSGLTNNPCESIHERCDQTLK
;
A
#
# COMPACT_ATOMS: atom_id res chain seq x y z
N MET A 1 27.51 -39.43 41.25
CA MET A 1 28.24 -38.64 42.26
C MET A 1 28.61 -37.29 41.65
N SER A 2 28.54 -36.22 42.45
CA SER A 2 28.52 -34.78 42.08
C SER A 2 27.12 -34.31 41.68
N LEU A 3 26.27 -33.84 42.61
CA LEU A 3 26.24 -32.64 43.47
C LEU A 3 25.30 -31.57 42.88
N ALA A 4 24.24 -31.33 43.66
CA ALA A 4 23.11 -30.46 43.42
C ALA A 4 23.39 -29.00 43.82
N LEU A 5 22.57 -28.06 43.33
CA LEU A 5 21.65 -27.26 44.15
C LEU A 5 20.66 -26.45 43.25
N PRO A 6 19.43 -26.15 43.72
CA PRO A 6 18.35 -25.60 42.91
C PRO A 6 18.09 -24.10 43.13
N LEU A 7 17.42 -23.46 42.17
CA LEU A 7 16.85 -22.11 42.27
C LEU A 7 15.40 -22.15 42.80
N PRO A 8 14.98 -21.22 43.70
CA PRO A 8 13.60 -21.17 44.20
C PRO A 8 12.71 -20.12 43.52
N LEU A 9 11.40 -20.39 43.60
CA LEU A 9 10.25 -19.52 43.30
C LEU A 9 10.22 -18.21 44.09
N LEU A 10 9.57 -17.17 43.55
CA LEU A 10 8.80 -16.11 44.24
C LEU A 10 7.96 -15.36 43.17
N THR A 11 6.66 -15.63 43.04
CA THR A 11 5.46 -14.97 43.65
C THR A 11 4.99 -13.67 42.99
N GLU A 12 3.71 -13.72 42.64
CA GLU A 12 2.83 -12.65 42.20
C GLU A 12 2.72 -11.50 43.22
N HIS A 13 2.63 -10.27 42.72
CA HIS A 13 2.04 -9.15 43.45
C HIS A 13 0.98 -8.45 42.59
N THR A 14 -0.25 -8.52 43.11
CA THR A 14 -1.44 -7.79 42.70
C THR A 14 -1.48 -6.33 43.19
N ARG A 15 -2.24 -5.50 42.44
CA ARG A 15 -2.97 -4.24 42.77
C ARG A 15 -2.27 -2.89 42.46
N PRO A 16 -3.01 -1.76 42.28
CA PRO A 16 -4.45 -1.58 42.04
C PRO A 16 -4.83 -0.59 40.89
N LEU A 17 -6.12 -0.64 40.54
CA LEU A 17 -6.88 0.41 39.84
C LEU A 17 -6.95 1.71 40.67
N LEU A 18 -6.75 2.84 40.02
CA LEU A 18 -7.17 4.16 40.51
C LEU A 18 -7.83 4.94 39.36
N THR A 19 -9.12 5.20 39.57
CA THR A 19 -9.99 6.12 38.85
C THR A 19 -9.71 7.56 39.27
N GLU A 20 -9.49 8.48 38.33
CA GLU A 20 -9.80 9.91 38.51
C GLU A 20 -10.35 10.53 37.22
N HIS A 21 -11.67 10.77 37.22
CA HIS A 21 -12.22 11.97 36.61
C HIS A 21 -11.63 13.18 37.35
N THR A 22 -11.16 14.22 36.65
CA THR A 22 -11.64 15.63 36.71
C THR A 22 -10.69 16.55 35.91
N ARG A 23 -11.25 17.54 35.21
CA ARG A 23 -10.66 18.81 34.70
C ARG A 23 -9.98 18.81 33.32
N LEU A 24 -10.81 18.83 32.29
CA LEU A 24 -10.57 19.60 31.06
C LEU A 24 -10.94 21.07 31.32
N THR A 25 -10.26 22.02 30.64
CA THR A 25 -10.31 23.50 30.73
C THR A 25 -9.59 24.10 31.94
N PRO A 26 -8.46 24.84 31.76
CA PRO A 26 -8.41 26.07 30.95
C PRO A 26 -7.08 26.25 30.17
N TYR A 27 -7.13 26.30 28.84
CA TYR A 27 -5.98 26.80 28.04
C TYR A 27 -6.41 27.71 26.87
N LEU A 28 -7.72 27.95 26.71
CA LEU A 28 -8.28 28.83 25.68
C LEU A 28 -8.48 30.27 26.17
N ASP A 29 -8.57 30.51 27.48
CA ASP A 29 -8.82 31.85 28.04
C ASP A 29 -7.54 32.66 28.33
N ALA A 30 -6.36 32.04 28.30
CA ALA A 30 -5.10 32.71 28.65
C ALA A 30 -4.42 33.44 27.46
N LEU A 31 -5.02 33.42 26.26
CA LEU A 31 -4.55 34.17 25.09
C LEU A 31 -5.49 35.31 24.67
N GLN A 32 -6.53 35.61 25.46
CA GLN A 32 -7.52 36.64 25.14
C GLN A 32 -7.42 37.93 25.97
N THR A 33 -6.41 38.11 26.82
CA THR A 33 -6.25 39.35 27.58
C THR A 33 -4.81 39.84 27.58
N GLN A 34 -4.42 40.48 26.48
CA GLN A 34 -3.64 41.73 26.44
C GLN A 34 -3.53 42.16 24.96
N ASP A 35 -3.91 43.40 24.67
CA ASP A 35 -3.96 44.08 23.37
C ASP A 35 -5.15 43.80 22.43
N GLN A 36 -6.39 43.98 22.91
CA GLN A 36 -7.60 44.00 22.05
C GLN A 36 -8.26 45.38 21.82
N ASP A 37 -7.70 46.51 22.28
CA ASP A 37 -8.40 47.80 22.22
C ASP A 37 -7.79 48.88 21.29
N ALA A 38 -7.03 48.54 20.25
CA ALA A 38 -6.50 49.55 19.32
C ALA A 38 -6.59 49.26 17.82
N PHE A 39 -7.25 48.19 17.37
CA PHE A 39 -7.37 47.92 15.93
C PHE A 39 -8.72 47.27 15.58
N GLN A 40 -9.82 47.96 15.88
CA GLN A 40 -11.08 47.69 15.21
C GLN A 40 -11.36 48.74 14.14
N THR A 41 -11.88 48.26 13.01
CA THR A 41 -12.48 49.00 11.89
C THR A 41 -11.56 49.76 10.95
N GLN A 42 -10.75 49.03 10.18
CA GLN A 42 -10.57 49.30 8.74
C GLN A 42 -10.12 48.02 8.01
N ASP A 43 -10.75 47.71 6.88
CA ASP A 43 -10.43 46.61 5.94
C ASP A 43 -10.76 45.15 6.30
N ARG A 44 -11.99 44.88 6.76
CA ARG A 44 -12.57 43.50 6.69
C ARG A 44 -13.22 43.14 5.34
N ASN A 45 -13.27 44.06 4.38
CA ASN A 45 -13.87 43.88 3.05
C ASN A 45 -12.83 43.95 1.91
N ALA A 46 -11.68 43.30 2.07
CA ALA A 46 -10.70 43.16 1.00
C ALA A 46 -11.17 42.09 -0.02
N LEU A 47 -11.93 42.55 -1.00
CA LEU A 47 -12.02 42.10 -2.40
C LEU A 47 -11.83 40.59 -2.69
N GLN A 48 -12.94 39.87 -2.82
CA GLN A 48 -13.05 38.77 -3.79
C GLN A 48 -12.89 39.37 -5.20
N LYS A 49 -11.67 39.32 -5.75
CA LYS A 49 -11.42 39.62 -7.16
C LYS A 49 -11.16 38.31 -7.87
N GLN A 50 -11.89 38.03 -8.94
CA GLN A 50 -11.52 36.96 -9.88
C GLN A 50 -10.16 37.32 -10.47
N VAL A 51 -9.12 36.54 -10.17
CA VAL A 51 -7.75 36.83 -10.60
C VAL A 51 -7.33 35.89 -11.73
N SER A 52 -6.41 36.38 -12.56
CA SER A 52 -5.91 35.79 -13.81
C SER A 52 -5.22 34.42 -13.70
N GLY A 53 -5.18 33.80 -12.52
CA GLY A 53 -4.46 32.54 -12.24
C GLY A 53 -5.36 31.30 -12.06
N GLY A 54 -6.68 31.43 -12.19
CA GLY A 54 -7.60 30.29 -12.24
C GLY A 54 -7.83 29.55 -10.90
N GLY A 55 -7.68 30.22 -9.75
CA GLY A 55 -8.04 29.70 -8.42
C GLY A 55 -9.14 30.56 -7.76
N VAL A 56 -9.94 29.98 -6.87
CA VAL A 56 -11.23 30.56 -6.43
C VAL A 56 -11.10 31.68 -5.39
N VAL A 57 -10.10 31.70 -4.50
CA VAL A 57 -9.93 32.81 -3.53
C VAL A 57 -8.47 33.09 -3.19
N ILE A 58 -8.13 34.38 -3.23
CA ILE A 58 -6.84 34.92 -2.80
C ILE A 58 -7.03 35.65 -1.48
N TYR A 59 -6.29 35.28 -0.45
CA TYR A 59 -6.02 36.21 0.63
C TYR A 59 -4.98 37.19 0.10
N GLN A 60 -5.38 38.41 -0.28
CA GLN A 60 -4.38 39.43 -0.62
C GLN A 60 -3.71 39.85 0.68
N THR A 61 -2.46 39.42 0.87
CA THR A 61 -1.63 39.89 1.98
C THR A 61 -0.64 40.89 1.44
N THR A 62 -0.62 42.08 2.03
CA THR A 62 0.41 43.10 1.76
C THR A 62 1.65 42.90 2.65
N ASN A 63 1.61 41.94 3.58
CA ASN A 63 2.58 41.81 4.66
C ASN A 63 3.08 40.37 4.87
N THR A 64 4.16 40.26 5.65
CA THR A 64 4.70 39.01 6.21
C THR A 64 3.59 38.21 6.89
N LEU A 65 3.40 36.95 6.50
CA LEU A 65 2.45 36.04 7.15
C LEU A 65 2.96 35.64 8.53
N TYR A 66 2.23 36.02 9.59
CA TYR A 66 2.54 35.57 10.94
C TYR A 66 2.04 34.15 11.17
N GLN A 67 2.67 33.44 12.11
CA GLN A 67 2.29 32.07 12.44
C GLN A 67 0.84 31.98 12.92
N SER A 68 0.33 32.99 13.65
CA SER A 68 -1.07 33.09 14.06
C SER A 68 -2.02 33.10 12.87
N ASP A 69 -1.71 33.84 11.82
CA ASP A 69 -2.57 33.96 10.63
C ASP A 69 -2.63 32.63 9.88
N ILE A 70 -1.50 31.97 9.73
CA ILE A 70 -1.37 30.65 9.10
C ILE A 70 -2.24 29.63 9.84
N LEU A 71 -2.19 29.65 11.18
CA LEU A 71 -2.98 28.76 12.02
C LEU A 71 -4.45 29.10 11.93
N ASN A 72 -4.83 30.37 11.99
CA ASN A 72 -6.21 30.78 11.85
C ASN A 72 -6.76 30.28 10.50
N ILE A 73 -6.04 30.48 9.39
CA ILE A 73 -6.48 30.02 8.07
C ILE A 73 -6.58 28.48 7.97
N LEU A 74 -5.62 27.74 8.52
CA LEU A 74 -5.60 26.27 8.44
C LEU A 74 -6.51 25.59 9.46
N CYS A 75 -6.74 26.20 10.63
CA CYS A 75 -7.53 25.65 11.72
C CYS A 75 -8.98 26.12 11.71
N ASP A 76 -9.36 27.23 11.07
CA ASP A 76 -10.75 27.72 11.13
C ASP A 76 -11.69 26.62 10.64
N GLN A 77 -12.36 25.96 11.59
CA GLN A 77 -13.20 24.78 11.35
C GLN A 77 -14.57 25.16 10.75
N LEU A 78 -14.75 26.43 10.40
CA LEU A 78 -15.82 26.94 9.54
C LEU A 78 -15.20 27.40 8.23
N GLN A 79 -14.45 26.52 7.58
CA GLN A 79 -13.94 26.81 6.25
C GLN A 79 -15.14 27.08 5.35
N ASP A 80 -15.39 28.37 5.12
CA ASP A 80 -16.18 28.84 4.02
C ASP A 80 -15.61 28.12 2.78
N GLU A 81 -16.31 27.07 2.33
CA GLU A 81 -15.88 26.23 1.19
C GLU A 81 -15.63 27.10 -0.04
N SER A 82 -16.23 28.30 -0.09
CA SER A 82 -15.94 29.28 -1.12
C SER A 82 -14.49 29.77 -1.14
N ARG A 83 -13.71 29.60 -0.06
CA ARG A 83 -12.31 30.07 0.09
C ARG A 83 -11.27 29.00 -0.20
N ILE A 84 -11.71 27.78 -0.46
CA ILE A 84 -10.85 26.64 -0.77
C ILE A 84 -10.85 26.45 -2.28
N SER A 85 -9.67 26.26 -2.84
CA SER A 85 -9.52 25.87 -4.24
C SER A 85 -9.27 24.36 -4.32
N ASP A 86 -10.10 23.63 -5.06
CA ASP A 86 -9.86 22.22 -5.37
C ASP A 86 -8.86 22.01 -6.51
N ILE A 87 -8.44 23.11 -7.15
CA ILE A 87 -7.48 23.13 -8.25
C ILE A 87 -6.23 23.94 -7.89
N PRO A 88 -5.04 23.52 -8.33
CA PRO A 88 -3.82 24.28 -8.12
C PRO A 88 -3.85 25.61 -8.89
N PRO A 89 -3.25 26.68 -8.34
CA PRO A 89 -3.14 27.96 -9.05
C PRO A 89 -2.24 27.83 -10.28
N MET A 90 -2.53 28.56 -11.34
CA MET A 90 -1.71 28.61 -12.55
C MET A 90 -0.96 29.92 -12.65
N LYS A 91 0.38 29.86 -12.67
CA LYS A 91 1.25 31.05 -12.70
C LYS A 91 0.82 32.12 -11.68
N PRO A 92 0.72 31.75 -10.40
CA PRO A 92 0.39 32.70 -9.35
C PRO A 92 1.38 33.86 -9.32
N ARG A 93 0.87 35.06 -9.06
CA ARG A 93 1.67 36.28 -8.95
C ARG A 93 2.24 36.44 -7.55
N ALA A 94 3.21 37.34 -7.43
CA ALA A 94 3.70 37.74 -6.13
C ALA A 94 2.57 38.26 -5.21
N ASN A 95 2.71 37.93 -3.93
CA ASN A 95 1.80 38.26 -2.83
C ASN A 95 0.42 37.59 -2.91
N GLU A 96 0.27 36.56 -3.73
CA GLU A 96 -0.93 35.73 -3.75
C GLU A 96 -0.81 34.57 -2.73
N LEU A 97 -1.91 34.35 -1.99
CA LEU A 97 -2.03 33.29 -0.99
C LEU A 97 -3.26 32.43 -1.29
N TYR A 98 -3.05 31.12 -1.39
CA TYR A 98 -4.07 30.14 -1.77
C TYR A 98 -4.24 29.09 -0.68
N LEU A 99 -5.49 28.80 -0.30
CA LEU A 99 -5.84 27.61 0.47
C LEU A 99 -6.35 26.54 -0.50
N ILE A 100 -5.62 25.43 -0.61
CA ILE A 100 -5.84 24.42 -1.66
C ILE A 100 -6.19 23.10 -0.99
N ARG A 101 -7.26 22.47 -1.45
CA ARG A 101 -7.60 21.07 -1.16
C ARG A 101 -7.25 20.25 -2.39
N SER A 102 -6.41 19.23 -2.21
CA SER A 102 -5.88 18.41 -3.31
C SER A 102 -6.25 16.96 -3.13
N GLU A 103 -6.52 16.23 -4.22
CA GLU A 103 -6.69 14.77 -4.19
C GLU A 103 -5.42 14.06 -3.70
N HIS A 104 -4.25 14.58 -4.08
CA HIS A 104 -2.95 14.12 -3.61
C HIS A 104 -2.19 15.25 -2.89
N GLU A 105 -1.42 14.91 -1.84
CA GLU A 105 -0.61 15.83 -1.01
C GLU A 105 0.39 16.74 -1.76
N ASP A 106 0.54 16.53 -3.06
CA ASP A 106 1.56 17.17 -3.91
C ASP A 106 0.96 17.81 -5.18
N ASP A 107 -0.36 17.73 -5.41
CA ASP A 107 -0.97 18.29 -6.62
C ASP A 107 -0.86 19.81 -6.67
N TRP A 108 -0.96 20.48 -5.52
CA TRP A 108 -0.71 21.93 -5.35
C TRP A 108 0.64 22.39 -5.93
N LYS A 109 1.62 21.49 -6.08
CA LYS A 109 2.93 21.82 -6.66
C LYS A 109 2.87 22.07 -8.17
N CYS A 110 1.76 21.79 -8.83
CA CYS A 110 1.62 21.88 -10.28
C CYS A 110 1.21 23.28 -10.73
N ASP A 111 1.89 24.29 -10.21
CA ASP A 111 1.58 25.72 -10.38
C ASP A 111 2.20 26.37 -11.62
N GLN A 112 2.73 25.54 -12.53
CA GLN A 112 3.46 25.89 -13.76
C GLN A 112 4.83 26.55 -13.56
N TYR A 113 5.25 26.79 -12.33
CA TYR A 113 6.62 27.21 -12.04
C TYR A 113 7.52 26.00 -11.78
N GLN A 114 8.82 26.22 -11.96
CA GLN A 114 9.83 25.24 -11.60
C GLN A 114 10.53 25.66 -10.32
N TRP A 115 10.44 24.82 -9.30
CA TRP A 115 10.92 25.15 -7.96
C TRP A 115 12.11 24.26 -7.55
N ILE A 116 13.01 24.82 -6.74
CA ILE A 116 14.04 24.06 -6.01
C ILE A 116 13.65 24.08 -4.53
N ASN A 117 13.56 22.90 -3.90
CA ASN A 117 13.38 22.83 -2.45
C ASN A 117 14.61 23.46 -1.78
N TYR A 118 14.39 24.49 -0.97
CA TYR A 118 15.46 25.21 -0.28
C TYR A 118 15.48 24.91 1.22
N GLY A 119 14.38 24.42 1.80
CA GLY A 119 14.34 23.99 3.18
C GLY A 119 12.97 23.52 3.61
N ASN A 120 12.96 22.72 4.68
CA ASN A 120 11.75 22.32 5.37
C ASN A 120 11.91 22.66 6.85
N SER A 121 10.83 23.08 7.51
CA SER A 121 10.79 23.20 8.96
C SER A 121 9.47 22.64 9.49
N SER A 122 9.41 22.39 10.79
CA SER A 122 8.19 21.94 11.45
C SER A 122 8.09 22.54 12.83
N VAL A 123 6.86 22.85 13.25
CA VAL A 123 6.54 23.37 14.57
C VAL A 123 5.47 22.48 15.19
N THR A 124 5.74 21.95 16.37
CA THR A 124 4.77 21.18 17.15
C THR A 124 3.88 22.15 17.92
N MET A 125 2.57 21.97 17.82
CA MET A 125 1.56 22.83 18.43
C MET A 125 0.48 21.97 19.08
N GLY A 126 0.57 21.81 20.40
CA GLY A 126 -0.26 20.85 21.13
C GLY A 126 -0.03 19.43 20.61
N ASN A 127 -1.07 18.80 20.09
CA ASN A 127 -1.02 17.45 19.50
C ASN A 127 -0.84 17.43 17.97
N LYS A 128 -0.71 18.59 17.32
CA LYS A 128 -0.54 18.71 15.86
C LYS A 128 0.87 19.17 15.49
N ILE A 129 1.30 18.80 14.29
CA ILE A 129 2.60 19.22 13.74
C ILE A 129 2.34 20.03 12.47
N LEU A 130 2.62 21.33 12.51
CA LEU A 130 2.59 22.20 11.35
C LEU A 130 3.90 22.03 10.57
N LYS A 131 3.81 21.63 9.30
CA LYS A 131 4.95 21.56 8.38
C LYS A 131 5.02 22.81 7.52
N LYS A 132 6.23 23.30 7.31
CA LYS A 132 6.56 24.38 6.37
C LYS A 132 7.55 23.84 5.34
N LYS A 133 7.23 23.99 4.06
CA LYS A 133 8.16 23.72 2.95
C LYS A 133 8.45 25.02 2.21
N PHE A 134 9.72 25.31 2.01
CA PHE A 134 10.17 26.56 1.39
C PHE A 134 10.93 26.28 0.09
N TYR A 135 10.54 27.01 -0.95
CA TYR A 135 11.01 26.81 -2.30
C TYR A 135 11.51 28.13 -2.89
N LYS A 136 12.56 28.01 -3.70
CA LYS A 136 13.11 29.10 -4.48
C LYS A 136 12.93 28.83 -5.98
N ILE A 137 12.66 29.86 -6.77
CA ILE A 137 12.40 29.68 -8.21
C ILE A 137 13.66 29.16 -8.92
N LYS A 138 13.49 28.22 -9.83
CA LYS A 138 14.58 27.64 -10.63
C LYS A 138 14.85 28.55 -11.83
N LEU A 139 16.08 29.06 -11.92
CA LEU A 139 16.57 29.80 -13.07
C LEU A 139 17.45 28.92 -13.97
N PRO A 140 17.49 29.19 -15.29
CA PRO A 140 18.46 28.57 -16.18
C PRO A 140 19.88 28.93 -15.73
N GLY A 141 20.77 27.95 -15.64
CA GLY A 141 22.16 28.23 -15.25
C GLY A 141 22.84 29.22 -16.23
N MET A 142 23.70 30.13 -15.74
CA MET A 142 24.50 31.04 -16.59
C MET A 142 25.71 30.32 -17.20
N LYS A 143 26.16 30.72 -18.41
CA LYS A 143 27.42 30.23 -19.00
C LYS A 143 28.53 31.01 -18.31
N THR A 144 29.43 30.35 -17.60
CA THR A 144 30.76 30.90 -17.38
C THR A 144 31.59 30.61 -18.63
N ASN A 145 32.42 31.56 -19.05
CA ASN A 145 33.02 31.58 -20.39
C ASN A 145 33.92 30.38 -20.75
N ASN A 146 34.22 29.45 -19.83
CA ASN A 146 35.26 28.43 -20.03
C ASN A 146 34.91 26.97 -19.65
N ALA A 147 33.65 26.59 -19.40
CA ALA A 147 33.34 25.22 -18.92
C ALA A 147 32.55 24.36 -19.94
N LYS A 148 33.16 23.22 -20.36
CA LYS A 148 32.52 22.14 -21.14
C LYS A 148 31.50 21.29 -20.33
N THR A 149 31.24 21.62 -19.07
CA THR A 149 30.34 20.88 -18.17
C THR A 149 28.90 21.40 -18.25
N LYS A 150 27.93 20.48 -18.24
CA LYS A 150 26.48 20.80 -18.19
C LYS A 150 26.21 21.72 -17.00
N LYS A 151 25.62 22.89 -17.27
CA LYS A 151 25.28 23.88 -16.24
C LYS A 151 24.29 23.30 -15.24
N ARG A 152 24.57 23.45 -13.94
CA ARG A 152 23.56 23.20 -12.92
C ARG A 152 22.58 24.39 -12.88
N PRO A 153 21.27 24.14 -12.80
CA PRO A 153 20.31 25.21 -12.58
C PRO A 153 20.59 25.92 -11.25
N VAL A 154 20.45 27.24 -11.22
CA VAL A 154 20.62 28.06 -10.02
C VAL A 154 19.22 28.42 -9.52
N GLY A 155 19.01 28.43 -8.20
CA GLY A 155 17.73 28.90 -7.64
C GLY A 155 17.86 30.33 -7.13
N SER A 156 16.88 31.19 -7.41
CA SER A 156 16.81 32.56 -6.91
C SER A 156 15.74 32.71 -5.81
N LEU A 157 16.03 33.55 -4.82
CA LEU A 157 15.07 33.97 -3.79
C LEU A 157 14.21 35.16 -4.22
N ASP A 158 14.46 35.73 -5.40
CA ASP A 158 13.69 36.86 -5.94
C ASP A 158 12.23 36.51 -6.19
N PHE A 159 11.92 35.22 -6.38
CA PHE A 159 10.57 34.69 -6.33
C PHE A 159 10.57 33.36 -5.57
N LYS A 160 9.77 33.29 -4.52
CA LYS A 160 9.75 32.17 -3.56
C LYS A 160 8.33 31.70 -3.31
N ARG A 161 8.22 30.40 -3.03
CA ARG A 161 6.96 29.74 -2.68
C ARG A 161 7.11 29.07 -1.33
N THR A 162 6.16 29.32 -0.45
CA THR A 162 6.11 28.68 0.87
C THR A 162 4.80 27.94 1.03
N ALA A 163 4.86 26.69 1.45
CA ALA A 163 3.68 25.86 1.67
C ALA A 163 3.60 25.44 3.15
N TYR A 164 2.41 25.54 3.71
CA TYR A 164 2.08 25.18 5.09
C TYR A 164 0.95 24.16 5.09
N TYR A 165 1.09 23.11 5.89
CA TYR A 165 0.06 22.07 6.05
C TYR A 165 0.27 21.33 7.38
N PHE A 166 -0.76 20.69 7.89
CA PHE A 166 -0.62 19.83 9.06
C PHE A 166 -0.22 18.41 8.66
N GLU A 167 0.64 17.76 9.44
CA GLU A 167 1.11 16.40 9.13
C GLU A 167 -0.03 15.36 9.11
N ASP A 168 -1.09 15.58 9.89
CA ASP A 168 -2.31 14.75 9.93
C ASP A 168 -3.29 15.04 8.77
N ASN A 169 -3.14 16.18 8.08
CA ASN A 169 -3.95 16.56 6.92
C ASN A 169 -3.08 17.21 5.83
N LYS A 170 -2.46 16.36 4.99
CA LYS A 170 -1.54 16.79 3.93
C LYS A 170 -2.23 17.22 2.64
N THR A 171 -3.53 16.99 2.51
CA THR A 171 -4.31 17.34 1.32
C THR A 171 -4.83 18.78 1.36
N LEU A 172 -4.90 19.39 2.54
CA LEU A 172 -5.20 20.81 2.71
C LEU A 172 -3.90 21.60 2.93
N VAL A 173 -3.56 22.47 1.99
CA VAL A 173 -2.29 23.19 1.96
C VAL A 173 -2.52 24.68 1.73
N LEU A 174 -1.91 25.50 2.59
CA LEU A 174 -1.83 26.95 2.40
C LEU A 174 -0.53 27.29 1.67
N VAL A 175 -0.62 27.91 0.49
CA VAL A 175 0.53 28.21 -0.38
C VAL A 175 0.63 29.70 -0.61
N TYR A 176 1.78 30.26 -0.24
CA TYR A 176 2.11 31.68 -0.38
C TYR A 176 3.21 31.89 -1.42
N TYR A 177 3.02 32.86 -2.31
CA TYR A 177 3.98 33.28 -3.32
C TYR A 177 4.47 34.69 -3.00
N GLU A 178 5.78 34.90 -2.92
CA GLU A 178 6.39 36.18 -2.54
C GLU A 178 7.53 36.53 -3.49
N GLY A 179 7.72 37.81 -3.80
CA GLY A 179 8.83 38.30 -4.62
C GLY A 179 8.37 38.92 -5.94
N ASP A 180 9.04 38.58 -7.05
CA ASP A 180 8.74 39.05 -8.40
C ASP A 180 8.68 37.88 -9.37
N GLU A 181 7.47 37.50 -9.82
CA GLU A 181 7.28 36.37 -10.72
C GLU A 181 7.93 36.54 -12.11
N THR A 182 8.25 37.77 -12.50
CA THR A 182 8.81 38.07 -13.83
C THR A 182 10.24 37.56 -14.01
N VAL A 183 10.92 37.25 -12.91
CA VAL A 183 12.26 36.62 -12.94
C VAL A 183 12.22 35.19 -13.48
N TYR A 184 11.04 34.56 -13.53
CA TYR A 184 10.91 33.19 -14.01
C TYR A 184 11.14 33.10 -15.52
N VAL A 185 12.11 32.26 -15.89
CA VAL A 185 12.36 31.91 -17.29
C VAL A 185 11.97 30.45 -17.52
N PRO A 186 10.93 30.17 -18.31
CA PRO A 186 10.51 28.82 -18.66
C PRO A 186 11.68 27.99 -19.21
N THR A 187 11.86 26.78 -18.69
CA THR A 187 12.84 25.84 -19.23
C THR A 187 12.17 24.59 -19.80
N HIS A 188 12.75 24.04 -20.86
CA HIS A 188 12.23 22.85 -21.53
C HIS A 188 12.34 21.62 -20.64
N HIS A 189 11.44 20.67 -20.86
CA HIS A 189 11.46 19.39 -20.16
C HIS A 189 12.56 18.47 -20.69
N GLY A 190 13.39 17.95 -19.77
CA GLY A 190 14.37 16.90 -20.05
C GLY A 190 15.36 17.28 -21.15
N ASN A 191 15.51 16.40 -22.14
CA ASN A 191 16.42 16.60 -23.28
C ASN A 191 15.76 17.27 -24.50
N SER A 192 14.53 17.79 -24.36
CA SER A 192 13.85 18.45 -25.48
C SER A 192 14.58 19.72 -25.89
N LYS A 193 14.89 19.82 -27.19
CA LYS A 193 15.41 21.04 -27.83
C LYS A 193 14.30 21.93 -28.40
N LYS A 194 13.04 21.49 -28.35
CA LYS A 194 11.90 22.24 -28.90
C LYS A 194 11.58 23.40 -27.97
N THR A 195 11.61 24.61 -28.52
CA THR A 195 11.44 25.87 -27.78
C THR A 195 9.99 26.24 -27.49
N ALA A 196 9.04 25.61 -28.17
CA ALA A 196 7.66 26.11 -28.26
C ALA A 196 6.73 25.77 -27.09
N SER A 197 7.08 24.83 -26.20
CA SER A 197 6.23 24.49 -25.06
C SER A 197 6.93 24.65 -23.71
N GLU A 198 6.28 25.41 -22.84
CA GLU A 198 6.61 25.50 -21.42
C GLU A 198 6.36 24.16 -20.74
N PHE A 199 7.24 23.79 -19.80
CA PHE A 199 7.07 22.55 -19.06
C PHE A 199 6.02 22.73 -17.96
N ALA A 200 4.84 22.14 -18.17
CA ALA A 200 3.88 21.88 -17.10
C ALA A 200 4.05 20.46 -16.57
N ARG A 201 4.15 20.33 -15.24
CA ARG A 201 4.12 19.05 -14.54
C ARG A 201 2.67 18.55 -14.47
N THR A 202 2.45 17.28 -14.82
CA THR A 202 1.18 16.60 -14.58
C THR A 202 1.02 16.28 -13.10
N ALA A 203 -0.18 16.47 -12.57
CA ALA A 203 -0.50 16.24 -11.17
C ALA A 203 -0.31 14.76 -10.77
N PRO A 204 0.32 14.49 -9.60
CA PRO A 204 0.44 13.13 -9.06
C PRO A 204 -0.87 12.34 -8.99
N SER A 205 -2.01 12.97 -8.65
CA SER A 205 -3.33 12.32 -8.67
C SER A 205 -3.67 11.73 -10.03
N VAL A 206 -3.38 12.44 -11.13
CA VAL A 206 -3.59 11.95 -12.50
C VAL A 206 -2.73 10.72 -12.79
N LEU A 207 -1.46 10.75 -12.38
CA LEU A 207 -0.56 9.61 -12.55
C LEU A 207 -1.09 8.38 -11.80
N ARG A 208 -1.56 8.57 -10.56
CA ARG A 208 -2.14 7.51 -9.74
C ARG A 208 -3.45 6.98 -10.31
N ARG A 209 -4.31 7.83 -10.88
CA ARG A 209 -5.55 7.40 -11.57
C ARG A 209 -5.23 6.46 -12.73
N ILE A 210 -4.19 6.76 -13.51
CA ILE A 210 -3.72 5.89 -14.60
C ILE A 210 -3.20 4.57 -14.05
N GLU A 211 -2.34 4.61 -13.02
CA GLU A 211 -1.80 3.40 -12.39
C GLU A 211 -2.92 2.48 -11.85
N ASN A 212 -3.92 3.04 -11.18
CA ASN A 212 -5.07 2.30 -10.67
C ASN A 212 -5.94 1.71 -11.80
N ALA A 213 -6.18 2.48 -12.86
CA ALA A 213 -6.91 1.99 -14.03
C ALA A 213 -6.21 0.78 -14.67
N LEU A 214 -4.87 0.78 -14.71
CA LEU A 214 -4.09 -0.34 -15.24
C LEU A 214 -4.11 -1.58 -14.33
N GLN A 215 -4.22 -1.41 -13.02
CA GLN A 215 -4.35 -2.53 -12.09
C GLN A 215 -5.69 -3.26 -12.23
N SER A 216 -6.76 -2.56 -12.63
CA SER A 216 -8.06 -3.19 -12.90
C SER A 216 -8.05 -4.14 -14.11
N GLY A 217 -7.11 -3.97 -15.05
CA GLY A 217 -6.95 -4.84 -16.23
C GLY A 217 -7.94 -4.59 -17.36
N ASP A 218 -8.98 -3.76 -17.15
CA ASP A 218 -10.12 -3.64 -18.07
C ASP A 218 -9.99 -2.54 -19.13
N LYS A 219 -8.95 -1.69 -19.06
CA LYS A 219 -8.82 -0.50 -19.91
C LYS A 219 -7.54 -0.49 -20.72
N THR A 220 -7.64 -0.18 -22.02
CA THR A 220 -6.47 0.05 -22.87
C THR A 220 -5.89 1.44 -22.64
N THR A 221 -4.65 1.67 -23.10
CA THR A 221 -4.00 2.99 -23.12
C THR A 221 -4.89 4.07 -23.75
N MET A 222 -5.60 3.73 -24.84
CA MET A 222 -6.46 4.67 -25.55
C MET A 222 -7.74 4.97 -24.78
N ASP A 223 -8.30 3.98 -24.08
CA ASP A 223 -9.50 4.18 -23.26
C ASP A 223 -9.19 5.13 -22.10
N ILE A 224 -8.08 4.90 -21.40
CA ILE A 224 -7.60 5.77 -20.31
C ILE A 224 -7.37 7.20 -20.81
N TYR A 225 -6.74 7.36 -21.99
CA TYR A 225 -6.52 8.68 -22.56
C TYR A 225 -7.82 9.40 -22.91
N ARG A 226 -8.76 8.72 -23.58
CA ARG A 226 -10.05 9.31 -23.98
C ARG A 226 -10.87 9.73 -22.77
N GLU A 227 -10.97 8.86 -21.77
CA GLU A 227 -11.69 9.14 -20.52
C GLU A 227 -11.08 10.36 -19.80
N SER A 228 -9.75 10.45 -19.72
CA SER A 228 -9.10 11.60 -19.08
C SER A 228 -9.30 12.90 -19.86
N VAL A 229 -9.27 12.89 -21.19
CA VAL A 229 -9.44 14.14 -21.98
C VAL A 229 -10.90 14.58 -22.04
N CYS A 230 -11.85 13.65 -21.92
CA CYS A 230 -13.28 13.94 -21.86
C CYS A 230 -13.77 14.37 -20.47
N ASP A 231 -12.90 14.47 -19.46
CA ASP A 231 -13.25 14.94 -18.13
C ASP A 231 -13.62 16.43 -18.15
N LEU A 232 -14.94 16.71 -18.14
CA LEU A 232 -15.51 18.05 -18.17
C LEU A 232 -15.37 18.79 -16.83
N ALA A 233 -14.98 18.10 -15.74
CA ALA A 233 -14.78 18.74 -14.44
C ALA A 233 -13.51 19.61 -14.41
N VAL A 234 -12.57 19.38 -15.34
CA VAL A 234 -11.30 20.11 -15.41
C VAL A 234 -11.42 21.35 -16.30
N PRO A 235 -11.15 22.57 -15.78
CA PRO A 235 -11.13 23.78 -16.58
C PRO A 235 -10.15 23.67 -17.75
N GLY A 236 -10.48 24.27 -18.90
CA GLY A 236 -9.66 24.19 -20.12
C GLY A 236 -8.19 24.60 -19.92
N THR A 237 -7.94 25.59 -19.05
CA THR A 237 -6.59 26.05 -18.69
C THR A 237 -5.78 25.00 -17.94
N HIS A 238 -6.42 24.14 -17.16
CA HIS A 238 -5.80 23.14 -16.28
C HIS A 238 -5.68 21.75 -16.93
N GLN A 239 -6.20 21.55 -18.14
CA GLN A 239 -6.14 20.25 -18.83
C GLN A 239 -4.70 19.73 -18.98
N GLY A 240 -3.71 20.60 -19.19
CA GLY A 240 -2.30 20.19 -19.28
C GLY A 240 -1.68 19.67 -17.97
N ILE A 241 -2.34 19.88 -16.84
CA ILE A 241 -1.87 19.55 -15.49
C ILE A 241 -2.73 18.46 -14.85
N LEU A 242 -4.04 18.67 -14.83
CA LEU A 242 -5.05 17.82 -14.18
C LEU A 242 -5.62 16.74 -15.09
N ASN A 243 -5.28 16.77 -16.39
CA ASN A 243 -5.54 15.68 -17.32
C ASN A 243 -4.25 15.14 -17.93
N VAL A 244 -4.37 14.01 -18.61
CA VAL A 244 -3.31 13.43 -19.41
C VAL A 244 -2.99 14.32 -20.61
N ARG A 245 -1.69 14.63 -20.80
CA ARG A 245 -1.27 15.53 -21.88
C ARG A 245 -1.37 14.91 -23.28
N ASN A 246 -1.02 13.63 -23.39
CA ASN A 246 -1.06 12.89 -24.65
C ASN A 246 -1.03 11.38 -24.40
N VAL A 247 -1.38 10.61 -25.43
CA VAL A 247 -1.32 9.15 -25.42
C VAL A 247 0.08 8.64 -25.03
N LYS A 248 1.15 9.33 -25.47
CA LYS A 248 2.52 8.93 -25.17
C LYS A 248 2.85 8.95 -23.68
N GLN A 249 2.23 9.86 -22.92
CA GLN A 249 2.34 9.91 -21.47
C GLN A 249 1.76 8.65 -20.84
N VAL A 250 0.56 8.23 -21.27
CA VAL A 250 -0.08 7.00 -20.79
C VAL A 250 0.80 5.80 -21.14
N GLU A 251 1.27 5.68 -22.40
CA GLU A 251 2.17 4.60 -22.81
C GLU A 251 3.43 4.51 -21.95
N ASN A 252 4.05 5.64 -21.62
CA ASN A 252 5.25 5.65 -20.78
C ASN A 252 4.96 5.19 -19.35
N ILE A 253 3.79 5.55 -18.80
CA ILE A 253 3.36 5.11 -17.47
C ILE A 253 3.03 3.62 -17.50
N VAL A 254 2.27 3.15 -18.50
CA VAL A 254 1.97 1.73 -18.73
C VAL A 254 3.26 0.92 -18.80
N ARG A 255 4.23 1.38 -19.60
CA ARG A 255 5.53 0.72 -19.72
C ARG A 255 6.23 0.68 -18.37
N LYS A 256 6.28 1.80 -17.63
CA LYS A 256 6.92 1.86 -16.32
C LYS A 256 6.26 0.91 -15.33
N VAL A 257 4.93 0.91 -15.21
CA VAL A 257 4.18 -0.01 -14.32
C VAL A 257 4.45 -1.46 -14.69
N ASN A 258 4.55 -1.79 -15.97
CA ASN A 258 4.88 -3.14 -16.43
C ASN A 258 6.34 -3.49 -16.19
N GLU A 259 7.27 -2.54 -16.29
CA GLU A 259 8.68 -2.71 -15.93
C GLU A 259 8.84 -2.94 -14.43
N ASP A 260 8.12 -2.19 -13.58
CA ASP A 260 8.12 -2.33 -12.12
C ASP A 260 7.57 -3.71 -11.67
N LYS A 261 6.72 -4.35 -12.50
CA LYS A 261 6.22 -5.73 -12.28
C LYS A 261 7.19 -6.81 -12.76
N ARG A 262 8.19 -6.46 -13.57
CA ARG A 262 9.16 -7.44 -14.08
C ARG A 262 10.25 -7.66 -13.05
N ILE A 263 10.67 -8.91 -12.90
CA ILE A 263 11.90 -9.24 -12.19
C ILE A 263 13.05 -8.50 -12.88
N SER A 264 13.89 -7.82 -12.09
CA SER A 264 14.96 -7.02 -12.68
C SER A 264 16.01 -7.93 -13.34
N LYS A 265 16.72 -7.40 -14.34
CA LYS A 265 17.82 -8.15 -14.97
C LYS A 265 18.91 -8.50 -13.96
N ASP A 266 19.14 -7.60 -13.00
CA ASP A 266 20.14 -7.76 -11.96
C ASP A 266 19.72 -8.90 -11.01
N ASP A 267 18.44 -9.03 -10.68
CA ASP A 267 17.93 -10.15 -9.86
C ASP A 267 18.14 -11.50 -10.56
N VAL A 268 17.83 -11.59 -11.85
CA VAL A 268 18.07 -12.82 -12.63
C VAL A 268 19.57 -13.13 -12.72
N TYR A 269 20.41 -12.11 -12.94
CA TYR A 269 21.86 -12.28 -12.98
C TYR A 269 22.42 -12.75 -11.64
N ASN A 270 21.97 -12.13 -10.55
CA ASN A 270 22.36 -12.49 -9.19
C ASN A 270 21.94 -13.93 -8.86
N LEU A 271 20.74 -14.36 -9.27
CA LEU A 271 20.28 -15.73 -9.10
C LEU A 271 21.19 -16.74 -9.83
N VAL A 272 21.57 -16.45 -11.08
CA VAL A 272 22.49 -17.30 -11.84
C VAL A 272 23.89 -17.32 -11.21
N LEU A 273 24.35 -16.17 -10.71
CA LEU A 273 25.64 -16.07 -10.05
C LEU A 273 25.66 -16.84 -8.71
N LEU A 274 24.58 -16.75 -7.94
CA LEU A 274 24.39 -17.58 -6.74
C LEU A 274 24.40 -19.06 -7.09
N ALA A 275 23.77 -19.46 -8.20
CA ALA A 275 23.78 -20.85 -8.65
C ALA A 275 25.18 -21.36 -8.97
N TYR A 276 26.04 -20.49 -9.49
CA TYR A 276 27.44 -20.82 -9.74
C TYR A 276 28.28 -20.93 -8.45
N HIS A 277 28.01 -20.08 -7.45
CA HIS A 277 28.81 -20.03 -6.23
C HIS A 277 28.35 -21.00 -5.13
N LEU A 278 27.06 -21.34 -5.09
CA LEU A 278 26.47 -22.21 -4.08
C LEU A 278 26.23 -23.61 -4.64
N GLU A 279 27.34 -24.27 -4.97
CA GLU A 279 27.33 -25.65 -5.48
C GLU A 279 26.59 -26.58 -4.50
N GLY A 280 25.63 -27.35 -5.03
CA GLY A 280 24.84 -28.31 -4.24
C GLY A 280 23.63 -27.72 -3.51
N LEU A 281 23.41 -26.39 -3.57
CA LEU A 281 22.20 -25.73 -3.08
C LEU A 281 21.23 -25.33 -4.20
N ILE A 282 21.74 -24.83 -5.33
CA ILE A 282 20.91 -24.48 -6.49
C ILE A 282 21.15 -25.53 -7.56
N HIS A 283 20.10 -26.29 -7.88
CA HIS A 283 20.19 -27.44 -8.78
C HIS A 283 19.87 -27.08 -10.23
N GLU A 284 18.97 -26.12 -10.44
CA GLU A 284 18.53 -25.73 -11.79
C GLU A 284 18.10 -24.27 -11.80
N VAL A 285 18.54 -23.52 -12.82
CA VAL A 285 18.00 -22.21 -13.13
C VAL A 285 17.66 -22.18 -14.62
N THR A 286 16.36 -22.16 -14.95
CA THR A 286 15.86 -21.97 -16.30
C THR A 286 15.36 -20.53 -16.42
N VAL A 287 15.86 -19.76 -17.39
CA VAL A 287 15.41 -18.36 -17.59
C VAL A 287 14.33 -18.26 -18.67
N PHE A 288 14.23 -19.25 -19.57
CA PHE A 288 13.30 -19.25 -20.70
C PHE A 288 12.70 -20.65 -20.93
N PRO A 289 11.39 -20.81 -21.24
CA PRO A 289 10.40 -19.76 -21.48
C PRO A 289 9.93 -19.01 -20.22
N ASP A 290 10.05 -19.64 -19.06
CA ASP A 290 9.68 -19.08 -17.76
C ASP A 290 10.87 -19.13 -16.81
N LEU A 291 11.03 -18.12 -15.95
CA LEU A 291 12.03 -18.16 -14.89
C LEU A 291 11.65 -19.23 -13.85
N THR A 292 12.40 -20.32 -13.82
CA THR A 292 12.29 -21.41 -12.86
C THR A 292 13.62 -21.55 -12.14
N SER A 293 13.61 -21.62 -10.81
CA SER A 293 14.80 -21.97 -10.02
C SER A 293 14.47 -23.10 -9.08
N ILE A 294 15.38 -24.06 -8.96
CA ILE A 294 15.32 -25.15 -8.01
C ILE A 294 16.41 -24.94 -6.99
N ILE A 295 16.00 -24.71 -5.74
CA ILE A 295 16.90 -24.48 -4.62
C ILE A 295 16.55 -25.49 -3.54
N ALA A 296 17.51 -26.34 -3.18
CA ALA A 296 17.36 -27.34 -2.13
C ALA A 296 18.75 -27.78 -1.66
N LEU A 297 18.90 -28.06 -0.37
CA LEU A 297 20.11 -28.70 0.12
C LEU A 297 20.12 -30.16 -0.34
N SER A 298 21.23 -30.61 -0.91
CA SER A 298 21.40 -31.99 -1.38
C SER A 298 21.09 -33.03 -0.29
N ASP A 299 21.43 -32.74 0.97
CA ASP A 299 21.10 -33.59 2.12
C ASP A 299 19.59 -33.69 2.36
N MET A 300 18.86 -32.58 2.21
CA MET A 300 17.40 -32.59 2.33
C MET A 300 16.76 -33.43 1.22
N ILE A 301 17.25 -33.32 -0.02
CA ILE A 301 16.80 -34.17 -1.13
C ILE A 301 17.06 -35.65 -0.82
N SER A 302 18.25 -35.96 -0.32
CA SER A 302 18.63 -37.32 0.06
C SER A 302 17.71 -37.88 1.15
N ILE A 303 17.48 -37.12 2.23
CA ILE A 303 16.60 -37.51 3.33
C ILE A 303 15.17 -37.71 2.84
N VAL A 304 14.62 -36.79 2.03
CA VAL A 304 13.27 -36.95 1.48
C VAL A 304 13.17 -38.21 0.62
N ASN A 305 14.16 -38.47 -0.25
CA ASN A 305 14.17 -39.69 -1.06
C ASN A 305 14.29 -40.96 -0.21
N GLN A 306 15.12 -40.95 0.84
CA GLN A 306 15.25 -42.06 1.79
C GLN A 306 13.93 -42.31 2.53
N LEU A 307 13.26 -41.25 3.02
CA LEU A 307 11.95 -41.35 3.67
C LEU A 307 10.91 -41.95 2.72
N LEU A 308 10.90 -41.50 1.46
CA LEU A 308 10.01 -42.06 0.43
C LEU A 308 10.29 -43.55 0.15
N ASP A 309 11.55 -44.00 0.30
CA ASP A 309 12.00 -45.38 0.10
C ASP A 309 11.76 -46.31 1.29
N VAL A 310 11.87 -45.81 2.54
CA VAL A 310 11.61 -46.60 3.76
C VAL A 310 10.16 -47.09 3.83
N ASN A 311 9.25 -46.41 3.13
CA ASN A 311 7.83 -46.63 3.24
C ASN A 311 7.30 -47.58 2.14
N THR A 312 7.85 -48.79 2.09
CA THR A 312 7.35 -49.94 1.31
C THR A 312 6.25 -50.72 2.02
N THR A 313 5.91 -50.34 3.27
CA THR A 313 4.78 -50.85 4.04
C THR A 313 3.71 -49.77 4.14
N ASP A 314 2.53 -50.03 3.56
CA ASP A 314 1.49 -49.06 3.17
C ASP A 314 0.80 -48.22 4.30
N ASP A 315 1.32 -48.18 5.53
CA ASP A 315 0.53 -47.71 6.70
C ASP A 315 0.85 -46.30 7.23
N ILE A 316 1.86 -45.60 6.70
CA ILE A 316 2.20 -44.24 7.18
C ILE A 316 2.05 -43.22 6.02
N PRO A 317 1.02 -42.36 6.01
CA PRO A 317 0.90 -41.34 4.98
C PRO A 317 1.95 -40.24 5.17
N PHE A 318 2.62 -39.87 4.07
CA PHE A 318 3.42 -38.64 4.02
C PHE A 318 2.52 -37.45 3.75
N VAL A 319 2.86 -36.31 4.33
CA VAL A 319 2.12 -35.05 4.17
C VAL A 319 3.14 -33.97 3.85
N PHE A 320 2.93 -33.26 2.75
CA PHE A 320 3.74 -32.09 2.41
C PHE A 320 2.96 -30.82 2.75
N PHE A 321 3.52 -30.03 3.67
CA PHE A 321 3.09 -28.67 3.93
C PHE A 321 3.95 -27.73 3.08
N TYR A 322 3.31 -26.82 2.33
CA TYR A 322 4.01 -26.07 1.30
C TYR A 322 3.38 -24.69 1.07
N ASP A 323 4.21 -23.67 0.87
CA ASP A 323 3.79 -22.25 0.88
C ASP A 323 3.92 -21.55 -0.49
N THR A 324 4.84 -21.95 -1.39
CA THR A 324 5.04 -21.25 -2.70
C THR A 324 5.69 -22.14 -3.78
N THR A 325 5.18 -22.18 -5.03
CA THR A 325 5.57 -23.15 -6.08
C THR A 325 6.84 -22.92 -6.88
N PHE A 326 7.60 -24.01 -7.14
CA PHE A 326 8.20 -24.36 -8.45
C PHE A 326 8.18 -25.89 -8.68
N LYS A 327 8.48 -26.37 -9.91
CA LYS A 327 8.26 -27.74 -10.45
C LYS A 327 8.90 -28.90 -9.64
N LEU A 328 8.35 -29.23 -8.47
CA LEU A 328 8.85 -30.31 -7.58
C LEU A 328 8.82 -31.73 -8.19
N ALA A 329 7.97 -31.99 -9.19
CA ALA A 329 7.81 -33.33 -9.74
C ALA A 329 9.08 -33.86 -10.42
N SER A 330 9.94 -32.97 -10.94
CA SER A 330 11.25 -33.39 -11.49
C SER A 330 12.23 -33.80 -10.39
N LEU A 331 12.13 -33.21 -9.20
CA LEU A 331 13.05 -33.46 -8.08
C LEU A 331 12.69 -34.71 -7.29
N PHE A 332 11.40 -35.01 -7.20
CA PHE A 332 10.91 -36.17 -6.47
C PHE A 332 9.99 -37.03 -7.36
N PRO A 333 10.54 -37.74 -8.37
CA PRO A 333 9.75 -38.57 -9.28
C PRO A 333 8.93 -39.65 -8.57
N LYS A 334 9.35 -40.02 -7.34
CA LYS A 334 8.68 -41.00 -6.49
C LYS A 334 7.38 -40.47 -5.86
N LEU A 335 7.21 -39.14 -5.73
CA LEU A 335 5.96 -38.55 -5.25
C LEU A 335 4.79 -38.84 -6.20
N ASN A 336 5.04 -38.87 -7.51
CA ASN A 336 4.02 -39.18 -8.52
C ASN A 336 3.49 -40.62 -8.46
N LYS A 337 4.14 -41.51 -7.71
CA LYS A 337 3.76 -42.92 -7.62
C LYS A 337 2.82 -43.23 -6.44
N LYS A 338 2.61 -42.29 -5.51
CA LYS A 338 1.82 -42.49 -4.29
C LYS A 338 0.71 -41.44 -4.17
N ALA A 339 -0.42 -41.83 -3.59
CA ALA A 339 -1.53 -40.94 -3.27
C ALA A 339 -1.20 -40.13 -2.00
N ILE A 340 -0.49 -39.02 -2.18
CA ILE A 340 0.00 -38.16 -1.10
C ILE A 340 -0.83 -36.86 -1.06
N PRO A 341 -1.37 -36.45 0.11
CA PRO A 341 -2.04 -35.18 0.25
C PRO A 341 -1.04 -34.01 0.35
N PHE A 342 -1.28 -32.95 -0.42
CA PHE A 342 -0.61 -31.65 -0.31
C PHE A 342 -1.49 -30.68 0.48
N VAL A 343 -0.93 -30.09 1.54
CA VAL A 343 -1.61 -29.08 2.37
C VAL A 343 -1.14 -27.68 1.96
N THR A 344 -2.07 -26.83 1.52
CA THR A 344 -1.80 -25.48 0.98
C THR A 344 -2.72 -24.41 1.60
N ASP A 345 -2.28 -23.16 1.52
CA ASP A 345 -2.98 -21.90 1.85
C ASP A 345 -4.08 -21.47 0.85
N ARG A 346 -4.41 -22.28 -0.16
CA ARG A 346 -5.43 -22.02 -1.20
C ARG A 346 -4.97 -21.11 -2.35
N GLU A 347 -3.68 -20.84 -2.50
CA GLU A 347 -3.20 -20.06 -3.64
C GLU A 347 -3.55 -20.76 -4.98
N PRO A 348 -4.32 -20.13 -5.89
CA PRO A 348 -4.74 -20.78 -7.14
C PRO A 348 -3.57 -21.24 -8.01
N GLY A 349 -2.47 -20.49 -8.01
CA GLY A 349 -1.22 -20.88 -8.69
C GLY A 349 -0.68 -22.20 -8.18
N LEU A 350 -0.63 -22.36 -6.85
CA LEU A 350 -0.18 -23.56 -6.16
C LEU A 350 -1.08 -24.76 -6.44
N VAL A 351 -2.39 -24.60 -6.28
CA VAL A 351 -3.36 -25.67 -6.56
C VAL A 351 -3.26 -26.16 -8.01
N ASN A 352 -3.12 -25.23 -8.97
CA ASN A 352 -3.02 -25.57 -10.39
C ASN A 352 -1.68 -26.25 -10.70
N ALA A 353 -0.58 -25.79 -10.11
CA ALA A 353 0.73 -26.39 -10.30
C ALA A 353 0.79 -27.81 -9.73
N ILE A 354 0.23 -28.06 -8.54
CA ILE A 354 0.19 -29.40 -7.96
C ILE A 354 -0.60 -30.32 -8.88
N LYS A 355 -1.83 -29.95 -9.26
CA LYS A 355 -2.68 -30.78 -10.14
C LYS A 355 -2.05 -31.05 -11.51
N LYS A 356 -1.30 -30.08 -12.05
CA LYS A 356 -0.61 -30.23 -13.34
C LYS A 356 0.57 -31.20 -13.27
N ASN A 357 1.34 -31.17 -12.17
CA ASN A 357 2.60 -31.92 -12.06
C ASN A 357 2.45 -33.25 -11.29
N PHE A 358 1.41 -33.38 -10.47
CA PHE A 358 1.14 -34.51 -9.58
C PHE A 358 -0.30 -35.00 -9.73
N SER A 359 -0.59 -35.74 -10.81
CA SER A 359 -1.95 -36.20 -11.13
C SER A 359 -2.55 -37.19 -10.12
N ASN A 360 -1.70 -37.88 -9.36
CA ASN A 360 -2.09 -38.88 -8.37
C ASN A 360 -2.17 -38.33 -6.95
N CYS A 361 -1.87 -37.04 -6.76
CA CYS A 361 -1.85 -36.41 -5.45
C CYS A 361 -3.09 -35.56 -5.24
N ASP A 362 -3.63 -35.59 -4.04
CA ASP A 362 -4.78 -34.79 -3.67
C ASP A 362 -4.34 -33.47 -3.03
N VAL A 363 -5.13 -32.43 -3.26
CA VAL A 363 -4.91 -31.12 -2.64
C VAL A 363 -5.92 -30.94 -1.52
N VAL A 364 -5.43 -30.73 -0.31
CA VAL A 364 -6.20 -30.39 0.88
C VAL A 364 -5.79 -28.99 1.35
N MET A 365 -6.71 -28.28 1.99
CA MET A 365 -6.52 -26.88 2.33
C MET A 365 -6.39 -26.68 3.83
N CYS A 366 -5.49 -25.79 4.24
CA CYS A 366 -5.30 -25.43 5.64
C CYS A 366 -6.55 -24.72 6.18
N TRP A 367 -7.10 -25.23 7.28
CA TRP A 367 -8.26 -24.65 7.94
C TRP A 367 -7.96 -23.27 8.52
N ASN A 368 -6.74 -23.04 9.03
CA ASN A 368 -6.35 -21.75 9.58
C ASN A 368 -6.39 -20.65 8.52
N HIS A 369 -5.85 -20.91 7.33
CA HIS A 369 -5.89 -19.97 6.20
C HIS A 369 -7.32 -19.67 5.78
N LEU A 370 -8.14 -20.72 5.59
CA LEU A 370 -9.55 -20.58 5.26
C LEU A 370 -10.31 -19.71 6.29
N ILE A 371 -10.08 -19.96 7.58
CA ILE A 371 -10.74 -19.24 8.68
C ILE A 371 -10.24 -17.79 8.77
N ASN A 372 -8.94 -17.56 8.60
CA ASN A 372 -8.34 -16.23 8.63
C ASN A 372 -8.83 -15.37 7.45
N ASP A 373 -8.86 -15.93 6.25
CA ASP A 373 -9.44 -15.29 5.06
C ASP A 373 -10.90 -14.92 5.29
N PHE A 374 -11.67 -15.86 5.84
CA PHE A 374 -13.08 -15.66 6.12
C PHE A 374 -13.27 -14.52 7.15
N LYS A 375 -12.48 -14.54 8.23
CA LYS A 375 -12.47 -13.48 9.26
C LYS A 375 -12.12 -12.11 8.68
N PHE A 376 -11.07 -12.04 7.86
CA PHE A 376 -10.63 -10.80 7.22
C PHE A 376 -11.70 -10.21 6.32
N ASN A 377 -12.39 -11.04 5.54
CA ASN A 377 -13.48 -10.59 4.68
C ASN A 377 -14.70 -10.13 5.49
N LEU A 378 -15.04 -10.81 6.58
CA LEU A 378 -16.09 -10.34 7.50
C LEU A 378 -15.79 -8.95 8.08
N GLN A 379 -14.53 -8.69 8.46
CA GLN A 379 -14.11 -7.38 8.94
C GLN A 379 -14.25 -6.30 7.86
N LYS A 380 -13.86 -6.59 6.62
CA LYS A 380 -14.07 -5.68 5.47
C LYS A 380 -15.54 -5.36 5.21
N MET A 381 -16.43 -6.30 5.51
CA MET A 381 -17.87 -6.11 5.41
C MET A 381 -18.49 -5.37 6.60
N GLY A 382 -17.67 -4.93 7.57
CA GLY A 382 -18.13 -4.19 8.75
C GLY A 382 -18.75 -5.06 9.85
N ALA A 383 -18.51 -6.37 9.86
CA ALA A 383 -19.00 -7.24 10.93
C ALA A 383 -18.28 -6.95 12.25
N GLY A 384 -19.03 -6.78 13.34
CA GLY A 384 -18.48 -6.66 14.69
C GLY A 384 -17.81 -7.95 15.18
N SER A 385 -16.90 -7.83 16.16
CA SER A 385 -16.12 -8.94 16.73
C SER A 385 -16.97 -10.12 17.19
N ASP A 386 -18.12 -9.85 17.80
CA ASP A 386 -19.00 -10.87 18.38
C ASP A 386 -19.67 -11.68 17.27
N ASN A 387 -20.12 -11.02 16.21
CA ASN A 387 -20.70 -11.67 15.03
C ASN A 387 -19.64 -12.49 14.30
N ILE A 388 -18.41 -11.97 14.16
CA ILE A 388 -17.29 -12.71 13.58
C ILE A 388 -17.03 -14.01 14.33
N ALA A 389 -17.03 -13.97 15.67
CA ALA A 389 -16.82 -15.16 16.49
C ALA A 389 -17.89 -16.23 16.23
N VAL A 390 -19.16 -15.84 16.15
CA VAL A 390 -20.27 -16.74 15.82
C VAL A 390 -20.11 -17.34 14.43
N TYR A 391 -19.85 -16.52 13.40
CA TYR A 391 -19.69 -17.00 12.04
C TYR A 391 -18.50 -17.96 11.89
N VAL A 392 -17.36 -17.64 12.50
CA VAL A 392 -16.18 -18.52 12.50
C VAL A 392 -16.46 -19.84 13.23
N SER A 393 -17.17 -19.80 14.36
CA SER A 393 -17.58 -21.00 15.09
C SER A 393 -18.43 -21.93 14.21
N ASN A 394 -19.43 -21.36 13.55
CA ASN A 394 -20.30 -22.09 12.62
C ASN A 394 -19.50 -22.70 11.46
N VAL A 395 -18.55 -21.97 10.86
CA VAL A 395 -17.67 -22.52 9.80
C VAL A 395 -16.84 -23.70 10.32
N ARG A 396 -16.26 -23.60 11.52
CA ARG A 396 -15.53 -24.73 12.14
C ARG A 396 -16.43 -25.93 12.36
N GLU A 397 -17.68 -25.72 12.78
CA GLU A 397 -18.64 -26.79 12.96
C GLU A 397 -18.97 -27.49 11.63
N LEU A 398 -19.16 -26.71 10.56
CA LEU A 398 -19.36 -27.25 9.22
C LEU A 398 -18.17 -28.08 8.76
N LEU A 399 -16.95 -27.56 8.90
CA LEU A 399 -15.71 -28.26 8.55
C LEU A 399 -15.55 -29.60 9.29
N ARG A 400 -16.01 -29.68 10.54
CA ARG A 400 -15.96 -30.88 11.39
C ARG A 400 -17.04 -31.93 11.08
N SER A 401 -17.90 -31.70 10.09
CA SER A 401 -18.92 -32.68 9.69
C SER A 401 -18.27 -33.99 9.24
N SER A 402 -18.78 -35.12 9.71
CA SER A 402 -18.23 -36.46 9.39
C SER A 402 -18.60 -36.95 7.98
N SER A 403 -19.53 -36.27 7.31
CA SER A 403 -19.95 -36.59 5.94
C SER A 403 -20.46 -35.33 5.23
N GLU A 404 -20.47 -35.38 3.90
CA GLU A 404 -21.04 -34.33 3.05
C GLU A 404 -22.54 -34.14 3.30
N GLN A 405 -23.28 -35.22 3.54
CA GLN A 405 -24.70 -35.13 3.92
C GLN A 405 -24.88 -34.40 5.27
N GLY A 406 -24.07 -34.76 6.27
CA GLY A 406 -24.12 -34.11 7.58
C GLY A 406 -23.73 -32.63 7.51
N TYR A 407 -22.83 -32.28 6.58
CA TYR A 407 -22.50 -30.89 6.28
C TYR A 407 -23.72 -30.12 5.78
N GLU A 408 -24.44 -30.63 4.78
CA GLU A 408 -25.62 -29.96 4.20
C GLU A 408 -26.77 -29.80 5.21
N GLU A 409 -26.98 -30.78 6.08
CA GLU A 409 -27.97 -30.70 7.15
C GLU A 409 -27.62 -29.59 8.17
N ARG A 410 -26.36 -29.54 8.63
CA ARG A 410 -25.88 -28.49 9.56
C ARG A 410 -25.88 -27.11 8.91
N LYS A 411 -25.50 -27.03 7.64
CA LYS A 411 -25.49 -25.79 6.86
C LYS A 411 -26.85 -25.12 6.86
N LYS A 412 -27.92 -25.86 6.59
CA LYS A 412 -29.29 -25.33 6.61
C LYS A 412 -29.65 -24.74 7.97
N LEU A 413 -29.25 -25.41 9.06
CA LEU A 413 -29.51 -24.94 10.43
C LEU A 413 -28.70 -23.68 10.76
N LEU A 414 -27.38 -23.70 10.52
CA LEU A 414 -26.44 -22.67 10.95
C LEU A 414 -26.53 -21.39 10.12
N LEU A 415 -26.74 -21.52 8.81
CA LEU A 415 -26.79 -20.37 7.88
C LEU A 415 -28.13 -19.62 7.91
N SER A 416 -29.20 -20.23 8.45
CA SER A 416 -30.53 -19.59 8.54
C SER A 416 -30.52 -18.27 9.33
N LYS A 417 -29.53 -18.08 10.21
CA LYS A 417 -29.37 -16.90 11.07
C LYS A 417 -28.37 -15.88 10.53
N TRP A 418 -27.76 -16.14 9.37
CA TRP A 418 -26.72 -15.29 8.82
C TRP A 418 -27.30 -14.14 8.01
N SER A 419 -26.61 -13.00 8.01
CA SER A 419 -27.01 -11.90 7.13
C SER A 419 -26.79 -12.27 5.66
N GLN A 420 -27.61 -11.70 4.78
CA GLN A 420 -27.58 -12.02 3.35
C GLN A 420 -26.21 -11.78 2.71
N GLY A 421 -25.49 -10.73 3.14
CA GLY A 421 -24.14 -10.43 2.66
C GLY A 421 -23.16 -11.55 3.02
N VAL A 422 -23.15 -11.98 4.28
CA VAL A 422 -22.24 -13.03 4.75
C VAL A 422 -22.56 -14.37 4.12
N TYR A 423 -23.84 -14.72 4.00
CA TYR A 423 -24.29 -15.91 3.27
C TYR A 423 -23.76 -15.92 1.84
N SER A 424 -23.95 -14.82 1.10
CA SER A 424 -23.51 -14.71 -0.30
C SER A 424 -22.00 -14.86 -0.46
N TYR A 425 -21.21 -14.37 0.49
CA TYR A 425 -19.77 -14.57 0.52
C TYR A 425 -19.40 -16.02 0.83
N PHE A 426 -20.04 -16.63 1.83
CA PHE A 426 -19.80 -18.01 2.23
C PHE A 426 -20.06 -19.00 1.09
N MET A 427 -21.13 -18.81 0.30
CA MET A 427 -21.40 -19.67 -0.87
C MET A 427 -20.25 -19.69 -1.89
N LYS A 428 -19.39 -18.66 -1.92
CA LYS A 428 -18.17 -18.67 -2.75
C LYS A 428 -17.09 -19.56 -2.15
N VAL A 429 -16.95 -19.52 -0.82
CA VAL A 429 -15.95 -20.29 -0.05
C VAL A 429 -16.35 -21.76 0.07
N GLU A 430 -17.65 -22.05 0.12
CA GLU A 430 -18.21 -23.40 0.24
C GLU A 430 -17.69 -24.37 -0.82
N LYS A 431 -17.50 -23.91 -2.06
CA LYS A 431 -16.97 -24.74 -3.15
C LYS A 431 -15.63 -25.38 -2.79
N ASP A 432 -14.79 -24.63 -2.07
CA ASP A 432 -13.49 -25.12 -1.62
C ASP A 432 -13.63 -26.03 -0.39
N ILE A 433 -14.62 -25.78 0.47
CA ILE A 433 -14.89 -26.63 1.63
C ILE A 433 -15.30 -28.03 1.18
N LEU A 434 -16.30 -28.11 0.29
CA LEU A 434 -16.86 -29.37 -0.21
C LEU A 434 -15.84 -30.21 -0.97
N LYS A 435 -14.82 -29.55 -1.55
CA LYS A 435 -13.83 -30.22 -2.41
C LYS A 435 -12.52 -30.54 -1.71
N HIS A 436 -12.10 -29.72 -0.74
CA HIS A 436 -10.73 -29.73 -0.25
C HIS A 436 -10.56 -29.60 1.27
N CYS A 437 -11.59 -29.20 2.02
CA CYS A 437 -11.44 -28.87 3.46
C CYS A 437 -12.26 -29.74 4.40
N GLY A 438 -13.34 -30.39 3.93
CA GLY A 438 -14.21 -31.17 4.81
C GLY A 438 -13.45 -32.24 5.58
N LYS A 439 -13.78 -32.45 6.86
CA LYS A 439 -13.20 -33.53 7.68
C LYS A 439 -13.32 -34.89 6.99
N TRP A 440 -14.44 -35.17 6.33
CA TRP A 440 -14.66 -36.39 5.55
C TRP A 440 -13.71 -36.57 4.34
N ILE A 441 -13.06 -35.49 3.91
CA ILE A 441 -12.03 -35.50 2.86
C ILE A 441 -10.67 -35.77 3.49
N ILE A 442 -10.37 -35.09 4.60
CA ILE A 442 -9.08 -35.18 5.31
C ILE A 442 -8.90 -36.57 5.95
N GLU A 443 -9.97 -37.14 6.52
CA GLU A 443 -9.93 -38.46 7.15
C GLU A 443 -9.70 -39.62 6.17
N LYS A 444 -9.68 -39.38 4.86
CA LYS A 444 -9.18 -40.35 3.88
C LYS A 444 -7.69 -40.66 4.07
N TYR A 445 -6.95 -39.75 4.71
CA TYR A 445 -5.53 -39.91 5.02
C TYR A 445 -5.37 -40.15 6.53
N PRO A 446 -4.86 -41.32 6.94
CA PRO A 446 -4.65 -41.63 8.35
C PRO A 446 -3.82 -40.55 9.07
N ASN A 447 -4.19 -40.20 10.30
CA ASN A 447 -3.45 -39.26 11.16
C ASN A 447 -3.27 -37.82 10.64
N LEU A 448 -3.92 -37.43 9.53
CA LEU A 448 -3.82 -36.07 9.00
C LEU A 448 -4.74 -35.07 9.73
N TYR A 449 -5.86 -35.54 10.25
CA TYR A 449 -6.85 -34.72 10.95
C TYR A 449 -6.52 -34.64 12.45
N ASP A 450 -6.38 -33.41 12.97
CA ASP A 450 -6.32 -33.17 14.41
C ASP A 450 -7.70 -32.71 14.95
N PRO A 451 -8.27 -33.35 16.00
CA PRO A 451 -9.57 -32.97 16.54
C PRO A 451 -9.68 -31.53 17.07
N PHE A 452 -8.57 -30.96 17.53
CA PHE A 452 -8.56 -29.63 18.17
C PHE A 452 -8.39 -28.53 17.14
N SER A 453 -7.37 -28.65 16.30
CA SER A 453 -6.89 -27.64 15.35
C SER A 453 -7.33 -27.91 13.89
N GLY A 454 -7.82 -29.12 13.59
CA GLY A 454 -8.20 -29.53 12.24
C GLY A 454 -6.98 -29.87 11.40
N LEU A 455 -6.93 -29.34 10.18
CA LEU A 455 -5.73 -29.40 9.34
C LEU A 455 -5.03 -28.03 9.36
N THR A 456 -3.83 -27.98 9.94
CA THR A 456 -3.04 -26.74 10.06
C THR A 456 -1.72 -26.85 9.32
N ASN A 457 -1.20 -25.74 8.80
CA ASN A 457 0.17 -25.63 8.29
C ASN A 457 1.09 -24.87 9.28
N ASN A 458 0.69 -24.75 10.55
CA ASN A 458 1.49 -24.11 11.61
C ASN A 458 2.96 -24.57 11.67
N PRO A 459 3.31 -25.84 11.41
CA PRO A 459 4.71 -26.25 11.31
C PRO A 459 5.49 -25.46 10.25
N CYS A 460 4.93 -25.22 9.07
CA CYS A 460 5.54 -24.38 8.03
C CYS A 460 5.60 -22.91 8.42
N GLU A 461 4.50 -22.34 8.96
CA GLU A 461 4.47 -20.94 9.39
C GLU A 461 5.54 -20.66 10.46
N SER A 462 5.70 -21.55 11.44
CA SER A 462 6.71 -21.40 12.51
C SER A 462 8.15 -21.53 12.03
N ILE A 463 8.38 -22.31 10.96
CA ILE A 463 9.70 -22.42 10.31
C ILE A 463 9.97 -21.16 9.52
N HIS A 464 8.98 -20.63 8.78
CA HIS A 464 9.11 -19.36 8.05
C HIS A 464 9.44 -18.20 9.00
N GLU A 465 8.72 -18.09 10.12
CA GLU A 465 8.98 -17.05 11.12
C GLU A 465 10.41 -17.14 11.71
N ARG A 466 10.92 -18.36 11.94
CA ARG A 466 12.28 -18.57 12.43
C ARG A 466 13.35 -18.29 11.36
N CYS A 467 13.11 -18.67 10.11
CA CYS A 467 14.01 -18.37 8.99
C CYS A 467 14.12 -16.85 8.77
N ASP A 468 12.99 -16.13 8.80
CA ASP A 468 12.95 -14.67 8.69
C ASP A 468 13.68 -13.95 9.83
N GLN A 469 13.64 -14.51 11.05
CA GLN A 469 14.38 -13.99 12.20
C GLN A 469 15.89 -14.24 12.11
N THR A 470 16.32 -15.30 11.41
CA THR A 470 17.73 -15.69 11.27
C THR A 470 18.43 -15.00 10.09
N LEU A 471 17.66 -14.60 9.08
CA LEU A 471 18.15 -13.90 7.88
C LEU A 471 18.15 -12.36 7.99
N LYS A 472 17.60 -11.81 9.09
CA LYS A 472 17.74 -10.40 9.49
C LYS A 472 18.93 -10.23 10.43
#